data_AF-A0A532CBZ8-F1
#
_entry.id   AF-A0A532CBZ8-F1
#
_cell.length_a   1.000
_cell.length_b   1.000
_cell.length_c   1.000
_cell.angle_alpha   90.00
_cell.angle_beta   90.00
_cell.angle_gamma   90.00
#
_symmetry.space_group_name_H-M   'P 1'
#
loop_
_entity.id
_entity.type
_entity.pdbx_description
1 polymer ?
#
loop_
_entity_poly.entity_id
_entity_poly.type
_entity_poly.pdbx_seq_one_letter_code
_entity_poly.pdbx_strand_id
1 'polypeptide(L)' 'MQRELDQKLGVAASTLNRILTGTSRISPEMALRLSKALGRSPESWLAMQSNYDLWQTKQHVKLGKVGKVRLTAA' A
#
# COMPACT_ATOMS: atom_id res chain seq x y z
N MET A 1 -19.26 -1.73 -12.99
CA MET A 1 -18.49 -1.28 -11.82
C MET A 1 -16.98 -1.24 -12.11
N GLN A 2 -16.29 -2.36 -12.35
CA GLN A 2 -14.82 -2.38 -12.52
C GLN A 2 -14.33 -1.50 -13.70
N ARG A 3 -14.94 -1.61 -14.89
CA ARG A 3 -14.61 -0.78 -16.08
C ARG A 3 -14.76 0.74 -15.85
N GLU A 4 -15.73 1.15 -15.05
CA GLU A 4 -15.98 2.56 -14.76
C GLU A 4 -14.89 3.11 -13.82
N LEU A 5 -14.44 2.28 -12.88
CA LEU A 5 -13.38 2.62 -11.95
C LEU A 5 -12.03 2.73 -12.66
N ASP A 6 -11.74 1.82 -13.59
CA ASP A 6 -10.53 1.86 -14.43
C ASP A 6 -10.42 3.17 -15.19
N GLN A 7 -11.52 3.60 -15.82
CA GLN A 7 -11.60 4.87 -16.56
C GLN A 7 -11.44 6.08 -15.63
N LYS A 8 -12.13 6.09 -14.47
CA LYS A 8 -12.03 7.18 -13.49
C LYS A 8 -10.64 7.30 -12.86
N LEU A 9 -9.93 6.18 -12.69
CA LEU A 9 -8.56 6.13 -12.16
C LEU A 9 -7.50 6.37 -13.24
N GLY A 10 -7.87 6.34 -14.52
CA GLY A 10 -6.95 6.45 -15.66
C GLY A 10 -5.93 5.31 -15.73
N VAL A 11 -6.31 4.11 -15.27
CA VAL A 11 -5.43 2.92 -15.22
C VAL A 11 -5.98 1.82 -16.12
N ALA A 12 -5.11 0.93 -16.59
CA ALA A 12 -5.55 -0.28 -17.25
C ALA A 12 -6.34 -1.17 -16.27
N ALA A 13 -7.39 -1.85 -16.75
CA ALA A 13 -8.19 -2.78 -15.96
C ALA A 13 -7.37 -3.89 -15.30
N SER A 14 -6.31 -4.34 -15.96
CA SER A 14 -5.35 -5.30 -15.42
C SER A 14 -4.61 -4.76 -14.20
N THR A 15 -4.28 -3.47 -14.16
CA THR A 15 -3.63 -2.81 -13.03
C THR A 15 -4.55 -2.75 -11.82
N LEU A 16 -5.80 -2.31 -12.00
CA LEU A 16 -6.77 -2.30 -10.91
C LEU A 16 -7.05 -3.71 -10.40
N ASN A 17 -7.24 -4.67 -11.30
CA ASN A 17 -7.48 -6.06 -10.93
C ASN A 17 -6.33 -6.66 -10.10
N ARG A 18 -5.08 -6.33 -10.44
CA ARG A 18 -3.91 -6.76 -9.66
C ARG A 18 -3.89 -6.17 -8.25
N ILE A 19 -4.31 -4.92 -8.09
CA ILE A 19 -4.43 -4.30 -6.76
C ILE A 19 -5.58 -4.95 -5.96
N LEU A 20 -6.74 -5.16 -6.59
CA LEU A 20 -7.90 -5.79 -5.94
C LEU A 20 -7.64 -7.23 -5.51
N THR A 21 -6.83 -7.96 -6.29
CA THR A 21 -6.41 -9.34 -5.97
C THR A 21 -5.20 -9.39 -5.03
N GLY A 22 -4.66 -8.24 -4.61
CA GLY A 22 -3.49 -8.16 -3.72
C GLY A 22 -2.17 -8.58 -4.39
N THR A 23 -2.17 -8.81 -5.71
CA THR A 23 -0.96 -9.18 -6.47
C THR A 23 -0.10 -7.97 -6.84
N SER A 24 -0.55 -6.76 -6.56
CA SER A 24 0.24 -5.53 -6.74
C SER A 24 -0.01 -4.54 -5.63
N ARG A 25 1.05 -3.86 -5.23
CA ARG A 25 1.00 -2.84 -4.19
C ARG A 25 0.39 -1.54 -4.70
N ILE A 26 -0.21 -0.80 -3.78
CA ILE A 26 -0.60 0.59 -3.98
C ILE A 26 0.66 1.46 -3.95
N SER A 27 1.04 2.03 -5.09
CA SER A 27 2.10 3.04 -5.18
C SER A 27 1.60 4.42 -4.74
N PRO A 28 2.49 5.40 -4.46
CA PRO A 28 2.08 6.78 -4.18
C PRO A 28 1.22 7.41 -5.28
N GLU A 29 1.56 7.15 -6.55
CA GLU A 29 0.75 7.61 -7.69
C GLU A 29 -0.65 6.98 -7.69
N MET A 30 -0.75 5.69 -7.40
CA MET A 30 -2.04 5.01 -7.28
C MET A 30 -2.85 5.53 -6.10
N ALA A 31 -2.21 5.84 -4.97
CA ALA A 31 -2.86 6.42 -3.80
C ALA A 31 -3.49 7.79 -4.13
N LEU A 32 -2.83 8.63 -4.94
CA LEU A 32 -3.40 9.88 -5.45
C LEU A 32 -4.62 9.64 -6.35
N ARG A 33 -4.52 8.68 -7.28
CA ARG A 33 -5.63 8.30 -8.17
C ARG A 33 -6.83 7.78 -7.37
N LEU A 34 -6.60 6.87 -6.41
CA LEU A 34 -7.63 6.31 -5.53
C LEU A 34 -8.27 7.37 -4.64
N SER A 35 -7.47 8.27 -4.07
CA SER A 35 -7.97 9.41 -3.29
C SER A 35 -8.95 10.26 -4.11
N LYS A 36 -8.57 10.60 -5.35
CA LYS A 36 -9.41 11.39 -6.25
C LYS A 36 -10.69 10.66 -6.67
N ALA A 37 -10.62 9.36 -6.94
CA ALA A 37 -11.75 8.60 -7.50
C ALA A 37 -12.69 8.00 -6.44
N LEU A 38 -12.17 7.64 -5.26
CA LEU A 38 -12.88 6.89 -4.20
C LEU A 38 -12.92 7.63 -2.86
N GLY A 39 -12.21 8.75 -2.72
CA GLY A 39 -12.05 9.46 -1.45
C GLY A 39 -10.95 8.91 -0.56
N ARG A 40 -10.94 9.37 0.69
CA ARG A 40 -9.83 9.25 1.67
C ARG A 40 -8.57 9.99 1.22
N SER A 41 -7.64 10.20 2.15
CA SER A 41 -6.36 10.82 1.82
C SER A 41 -5.40 9.80 1.16
N PRO A 42 -4.47 10.25 0.30
CA PRO A 42 -3.44 9.38 -0.27
C PRO A 42 -2.59 8.68 0.81
N GLU A 43 -2.31 9.37 1.91
CA GLU A 43 -1.57 8.83 3.06
C GLU A 43 -2.34 7.68 3.72
N SER A 44 -3.67 7.77 3.78
CA SER A 44 -4.53 6.71 4.30
C SER A 44 -4.42 5.43 3.46
N TRP A 45 -4.34 5.58 2.12
CA TRP A 45 -4.11 4.46 1.21
C TRP A 45 -2.73 3.82 1.39
N LEU A 46 -1.69 4.63 1.50
CA LEU A 46 -0.32 4.16 1.74
C LEU A 46 -0.16 3.51 3.11
N ALA A 47 -0.83 4.02 4.14
CA ALA A 47 -0.83 3.43 5.47
C ALA A 47 -1.43 2.02 5.45
N MET A 48 -2.53 1.80 4.69
CA MET A 48 -3.10 0.46 4.53
C MET A 48 -2.14 -0.51 3.83
N GLN A 49 -1.47 -0.06 2.76
CA GLN A 49 -0.46 -0.89 2.09
C GLN A 49 0.71 -1.22 3.03
N SER A 50 1.20 -0.22 3.78
CA SER A 50 2.29 -0.41 4.74
C SER A 50 1.92 -1.37 5.86
N ASN A 51 0.68 -1.30 6.36
CA ASN A 51 0.17 -2.22 7.37
C ASN A 51 0.09 -3.65 6.84
N TYR A 52 -0.40 -3.85 5.62
CA TYR A 52 -0.44 -5.15 4.97
C TYR A 52 0.97 -5.72 4.76
N ASP A 53 1.88 -4.91 4.21
CA ASP A 53 3.28 -5.29 3.99
C ASP A 53 3.96 -5.68 5.29
N LEU A 54 3.74 -4.91 6.37
CA LEU A 54 4.27 -5.21 7.68
C LEU A 54 3.70 -6.51 8.24
N TRP A 55 2.39 -6.74 8.10
CA TRP A 55 1.76 -7.97 8.55
C TRP A 55 2.31 -9.21 7.82
N GLN A 56 2.45 -9.15 6.49
CA GLN A 56 3.08 -10.20 5.69
C GLN A 56 4.53 -10.45 6.12
N THR A 57 5.31 -9.37 6.24
CA THR A 57 6.74 -9.43 6.61
C THR A 57 6.95 -10.04 8.00
N LYS A 58 6.07 -9.74 8.95
CA LYS A 58 6.09 -10.31 10.31
C LYS A 58 5.99 -11.83 10.34
N GLN A 59 5.38 -12.48 9.34
CA GLN A 59 5.24 -13.93 9.32
C GLN A 59 6.55 -14.67 9.01
N HIS A 60 7.51 -13.98 8.40
CA HIS A 60 8.71 -14.63 7.84
C HIS A 60 10.03 -14.02 8.33
N VAL A 61 10.02 -12.77 8.79
CA VAL A 61 11.24 -12.10 9.26
C VAL A 61 11.66 -12.60 10.64
N LYS A 62 12.91 -13.05 10.75
CA LYS A 62 13.54 -13.46 12.01
C LYS A 62 14.26 -12.27 12.64
N LEU A 63 13.72 -11.75 13.74
CA LEU A 63 14.29 -10.60 14.46
C LEU A 63 15.18 -10.99 15.65
N GLY A 64 15.48 -12.28 15.86
CA GLY A 64 16.19 -12.76 17.06
C GLY A 64 17.60 -12.21 17.27
N LYS A 65 18.23 -11.66 16.22
CA LYS A 65 19.54 -10.98 16.30
C LYS A 65 19.44 -9.47 16.42
N VAL A 66 18.23 -8.90 16.40
CA VAL A 66 17.97 -7.46 16.44
C VAL A 66 17.70 -7.03 17.89
N GLY A 67 18.57 -6.19 18.43
CA GLY A 67 18.45 -5.62 19.77
C GLY A 67 17.93 -4.18 19.76
N LYS A 68 17.36 -3.73 20.88
CA LYS A 68 17.02 -2.31 21.07
C LYS A 68 18.29 -1.49 21.21
N VAL A 69 18.44 -0.46 20.38
CA VAL A 69 19.55 0.50 20.48
C VAL A 69 19.12 1.67 21.36
N ARG A 70 19.91 2.03 22.36
CA ARG A 70 19.78 3.32 23.06
C ARG A 70 20.71 4.31 22.39
N LEU A 71 20.13 5.30 21.72
CA LEU A 71 20.87 6.41 21.14
C LEU A 71 20.91 7.53 22.19
N THR A 72 22.05 7.72 22.83
CA THR A 72 22.33 8.94 23.60
C THR A 72 22.99 9.92 22.64
N ALA A 73 22.28 11.01 22.31
CA ALA A 73 22.86 12.14 21.61
C ALA A 73 23.94 12.76 22.50
N ALA A 74 25.13 12.99 21.94
CA ALA A 74 26.22 13.72 22.56
C ALA A 74 25.99 15.23 22.45
#